data_AF-A0A2T0SFZ1-F1
#
_entry.id   AF-A0A2T0SFZ1-F1
#
_cell.length_a   1.000
_cell.length_b   1.000
_cell.length_c   1.000
_cell.angle_alpha   90.00
_cell.angle_beta   90.00
_cell.angle_gamma   90.00
#
_symmetry.space_group_name_H-M   'P 1'
#
loop_
_entity.id
_entity.type
_entity.pdbx_description
1 polymer ?
#
loop_
_entity_poly.entity_id
_entity_poly.type
_entity_poly.pdbx_seq_one_letter_code
_entity_poly.pdbx_strand_id
1 'polypeptide(L)'
;MSDAGAQSVFQAAQRAAGVIAAKHRGDLTGAQALLEAFPDEACRTRGFQFLAELALTILRSQTGESMEELVQQLTLHIAAAAETGPPT
;
A
#
# COMPACT_ATOMS: atom_id res chain seq x y z
N MET A 1 -21.57 -17.37 -15.25
CA MET A 1 -20.68 -17.62 -14.10
C MET A 1 -20.41 -16.29 -13.45
N SER A 2 -20.78 -16.19 -12.18
CA SER A 2 -20.94 -14.97 -11.39
C SER A 2 -19.62 -14.22 -11.17
N ASP A 3 -19.66 -12.91 -11.42
CA ASP A 3 -18.61 -11.88 -11.19
C ASP A 3 -18.35 -11.62 -9.68
N ALA A 4 -18.67 -12.59 -8.82
CA ALA A 4 -18.66 -12.49 -7.36
C ALA A 4 -17.40 -13.10 -6.72
N GLY A 5 -16.41 -13.51 -7.53
CA GLY A 5 -15.25 -14.28 -7.07
C GLY A 5 -13.87 -13.61 -7.23
N ALA A 6 -13.77 -12.46 -7.91
CA ALA A 6 -12.49 -11.81 -8.13
C ALA A 6 -12.62 -10.30 -7.88
N GLN A 7 -12.44 -9.86 -6.64
CA GLN A 7 -12.06 -8.46 -6.43
C GLN A 7 -10.79 -8.22 -7.24
N SER A 8 -10.87 -7.29 -8.19
CA SER A 8 -9.74 -6.95 -9.03
C SER A 8 -8.62 -6.38 -8.16
N VAL A 9 -7.37 -6.59 -8.56
CA VAL A 9 -6.20 -6.02 -7.87
C VAL A 9 -6.31 -4.50 -7.73
N PHE A 10 -7.00 -3.84 -8.67
CA PHE A 10 -7.29 -2.41 -8.62
C PHE A 10 -8.21 -2.02 -7.45
N GLN A 11 -9.30 -2.76 -7.22
CA GLN A 11 -10.19 -2.51 -6.07
C GLN A 11 -9.46 -2.77 -4.75
N ALA A 12 -8.65 -3.83 -4.70
CA ALA A 12 -7.84 -4.13 -3.53
C ALA A 12 -6.84 -3.00 -3.22
N ALA A 13 -6.18 -2.45 -4.25
CA ALA A 13 -5.26 -1.33 -4.10
C ALA A 13 -5.95 -0.01 -3.73
N GLN A 14 -7.13 0.27 -4.28
CA GLN A 14 -7.95 1.42 -3.86
C GLN A 14 -8.31 1.34 -2.38
N ARG A 15 -8.70 0.14 -1.90
CA ARG A 15 -8.95 -0.08 -0.48
C ARG A 15 -7.69 0.10 0.37
N ALA A 16 -6.55 -0.44 -0.07
CA ALA A 16 -5.26 -0.25 0.59
C ALA A 16 -4.87 1.23 0.69
N ALA A 17 -5.09 2.02 -0.37
CA ALA A 17 -4.87 3.47 -0.35
C ALA A 17 -5.80 4.16 0.66
N GLY A 18 -7.06 3.69 0.76
CA GLY A 18 -8.00 4.13 1.79
C GLY A 18 -7.48 3.88 3.21
N VAL A 19 -6.85 2.74 3.48
CA VAL A 19 -6.23 2.43 4.79
C VAL A 19 -5.13 3.44 5.13
N ILE A 20 -4.24 3.73 4.18
CA ILE A 20 -3.15 4.71 4.37
C ILE A 20 -3.72 6.10 4.65
N ALA A 21 -4.70 6.54 3.86
CA ALA A 21 -5.35 7.82 4.04
C ALA A 21 -6.08 7.93 5.39
N ALA A 22 -6.68 6.84 5.87
CA ALA A 22 -7.34 6.75 7.17
C ALA A 22 -6.34 6.88 8.33
N LYS A 23 -5.22 6.15 8.26
CA LYS A 23 -4.14 6.28 9.26
C LYS A 23 -3.56 7.70 9.29
N HIS A 24 -3.29 8.28 8.12
CA HIS A 24 -2.73 9.63 8.03
C HIS A 24 -3.62 10.72 8.66
N ARG A 25 -4.95 10.54 8.64
CA ARG A 25 -5.91 11.47 9.27
C ARG A 25 -6.25 11.11 10.73
N GLY A 26 -5.57 10.14 11.34
CA GLY A 26 -5.84 9.66 12.71
C GLY A 26 -7.10 8.80 12.87
N ASP A 27 -7.74 8.40 11.77
CA ASP A 27 -8.95 7.57 11.76
C ASP A 27 -8.58 6.08 11.80
N LEU A 28 -8.12 5.62 12.97
CA LEU A 28 -7.67 4.25 13.17
C LEU A 28 -8.82 3.24 13.06
N THR A 29 -10.02 3.61 13.49
CA THR A 29 -11.22 2.77 13.36
C THR A 29 -11.60 2.57 11.90
N GLY A 30 -11.61 3.64 11.09
CA GLY A 30 -11.85 3.54 9.65
C GLY A 30 -10.76 2.75 8.93
N ALA A 31 -9.49 2.91 9.33
CA ALA A 31 -8.39 2.10 8.80
C ALA A 31 -8.61 0.60 9.07
N GLN A 32 -9.03 0.25 10.29
CA GLN A 32 -9.31 -1.14 10.67
C GLN A 32 -10.50 -1.73 9.90
N ALA A 33 -11.60 -0.98 9.77
CA ALA A 33 -12.76 -1.42 8.99
C ALA A 33 -12.40 -1.68 7.51
N LEU A 34 -11.53 -0.86 6.94
CA LEU A 34 -11.00 -1.07 5.58
C LEU A 34 -10.08 -2.30 5.49
N LEU A 35 -9.29 -2.58 6.52
CA LEU A 35 -8.47 -3.80 6.58
C LEU A 35 -9.31 -5.08 6.69
N GLU A 36 -10.44 -5.03 7.38
CA GLU A 36 -11.37 -6.15 7.54
C GLU A 36 -12.23 -6.39 6.29
N ALA A 37 -12.39 -5.37 5.44
CA ALA A 37 -13.18 -5.47 4.21
C ALA A 37 -12.47 -6.21 3.07
N PHE A 38 -11.22 -6.66 3.25
CA PHE A 38 -10.57 -7.55 2.30
C PHE A 38 -11.14 -8.98 2.41
N PRO A 39 -11.45 -9.66 1.29
CA PRO A 39 -12.10 -10.97 1.31
C PRO A 39 -11.19 -12.07 1.85
N ASP A 40 -9.89 -11.94 1.62
CA ASP A 40 -8.87 -12.83 2.14
C ASP A 40 -7.52 -12.10 2.26
N GLU A 41 -6.59 -12.74 2.96
CA GLU A 41 -5.24 -12.21 3.17
C GLU A 41 -4.46 -12.06 1.86
N ALA A 42 -4.63 -12.97 0.90
CA ALA A 42 -3.92 -12.92 -0.36
C ALA A 42 -4.35 -11.71 -1.21
N CYS A 43 -5.64 -11.35 -1.19
CA CYS A 43 -6.21 -10.16 -1.80
C CYS A 43 -5.65 -8.89 -1.13
N ARG A 44 -5.59 -8.88 0.21
CA ARG A 44 -4.97 -7.80 0.98
C ARG A 44 -3.51 -7.58 0.58
N THR A 45 -2.72 -8.65 0.58
CA THR A 45 -1.30 -8.62 0.20
C THR A 45 -1.10 -8.12 -1.23
N ARG A 46 -1.85 -8.67 -2.21
CA ARG A 46 -1.79 -8.20 -3.61
C ARG A 46 -2.19 -6.74 -3.75
N GLY A 47 -3.19 -6.28 -2.99
CA GLY A 47 -3.63 -4.88 -3.00
C GLY A 47 -2.55 -3.92 -2.54
N PHE A 48 -1.89 -4.22 -1.40
CA PHE A 48 -0.78 -3.39 -0.91
C PHE A 48 0.47 -3.47 -1.80
N GLN A 49 0.79 -4.66 -2.33
CA GLN A 49 1.90 -4.82 -3.28
C GLN A 49 1.67 -3.93 -4.51
N PHE A 50 0.51 -4.04 -5.15
CA PHE A 50 0.21 -3.27 -6.36
C PHE A 50 0.19 -1.76 -6.09
N LEU A 51 -0.31 -1.34 -4.92
CA LEU A 51 -0.24 0.06 -4.50
C LEU A 51 1.21 0.57 -4.36
N ALA A 52 2.10 -0.24 -3.77
CA ALA A 52 3.51 0.11 -3.63
C ALA A 52 4.21 0.23 -5.00
N GLU A 53 3.94 -0.69 -5.92
CA GLU A 53 4.47 -0.65 -7.29
C GLU A 53 3.99 0.61 -8.05
N LEU A 54 2.72 0.97 -7.90
CA LEU A 54 2.17 2.20 -8.47
C LEU A 54 2.83 3.45 -7.88
N ALA A 55 3.03 3.50 -6.57
CA ALA A 55 3.71 4.61 -5.90
C ALA A 55 5.15 4.79 -6.41
N LEU A 56 5.91 3.69 -6.54
CA LEU A 56 7.27 3.71 -7.09
C LEU A 56 7.29 4.12 -8.57
N THR A 57 6.30 3.67 -9.35
CA THR A 57 6.18 4.07 -10.77
C THR A 57 5.90 5.56 -10.91
N ILE A 58 5.02 6.11 -10.07
CA ILE A 58 4.73 7.55 -10.00
C ILE A 58 6.00 8.32 -9.63
N LEU A 59 6.69 7.91 -8.57
CA LEU A 59 7.92 8.57 -8.13
C LEU A 59 8.99 8.55 -9.22
N ARG A 60 9.21 7.39 -9.87
CA ARG A 60 10.10 7.25 -11.02
C ARG A 60 9.77 8.22 -12.14
N SER A 61 8.48 8.39 -12.47
CA SER A 61 8.05 9.33 -13.51
C SER A 61 8.34 10.80 -13.17
N GLN A 62 8.46 11.12 -11.88
CA GLN A 62 8.70 12.47 -11.38
C GLN A 62 10.19 12.76 -11.20
N THR A 63 10.99 11.78 -10.79
CA THR A 63 12.42 11.97 -10.47
C THR A 63 13.35 11.57 -11.62
N GLY A 64 12.92 10.68 -12.51
CA GLY A 64 13.77 10.11 -13.56
C GLY A 64 14.74 9.03 -13.08
N GLU A 65 14.71 8.69 -11.78
CA GLU A 65 15.53 7.62 -11.21
C GLU A 65 15.11 6.24 -11.73
N SER A 66 16.06 5.30 -11.74
CA SER A 66 15.78 3.90 -12.02
C SER A 66 14.98 3.25 -10.89
N MET A 67 14.29 2.15 -11.21
CA MET A 67 13.56 1.39 -10.18
C MET A 67 14.51 0.84 -9.10
N GLU A 68 15.76 0.51 -9.47
CA GLU A 68 16.76 0.00 -8.53
C GLU A 68 17.16 1.08 -7.50
N GLU A 69 17.43 2.30 -7.96
CA GLU A 69 17.74 3.44 -7.07
C GLU A 69 16.59 3.72 -6.10
N LEU A 70 15.35 3.72 -6.58
CA LEU A 70 14.18 3.95 -5.74
C LEU A 70 13.97 2.84 -4.69
N VAL A 71 14.18 1.57 -5.06
CA VAL A 71 14.09 0.45 -4.12
C VAL A 71 15.21 0.50 -3.08
N GLN A 72 16.42 0.89 -3.49
CA GLN A 72 17.54 1.09 -2.55
C GLN A 72 17.21 2.20 -1.54
N GLN A 73 16.72 3.36 -2.00
CA GLN A 73 16.31 4.45 -1.13
C GLN A 73 15.17 4.04 -0.19
N LEU A 74 14.14 3.35 -0.70
CA LEU A 74 13.04 2.83 0.11
C LEU A 74 13.56 1.88 1.19
N THR A 75 14.52 1.01 0.87
CA THR A 75 15.14 0.10 1.84
C THR A 75 15.87 0.87 2.96
N LEU A 76 16.58 1.94 2.62
CA LEU A 76 17.22 2.82 3.61
C LEU A 76 16.17 3.52 4.49
N HIS A 77 15.07 3.99 3.92
CA HIS A 77 13.97 4.58 4.68
C HIS A 77 13.29 3.59 5.62
N ILE A 78 13.11 2.33 5.19
CA ILE A 78 12.58 1.26 6.03
C ILE A 78 13.53 0.98 7.20
N ALA A 79 14.84 0.92 6.96
CA ALA A 79 15.83 0.74 8.02
C ALA A 79 15.76 1.88 9.05
N ALA A 80 15.72 3.13 8.59
CA ALA A 80 15.60 4.30 9.47
C ALA A 80 14.26 4.32 10.26
N ALA A 81 13.16 3.91 9.64
CA ALA A 81 11.86 3.79 10.31
C ALA A 81 11.88 2.67 11.38
N ALA A 82 12.60 1.58 11.15
CA ALA A 82 12.74 0.51 12.14
C ALA A 82 13.48 0.95 13.41
N GLU A 83 14.43 1.89 13.30
CA GLU A 83 15.17 2.46 14.45
C GLU A 83 14.32 3.39 15.30
N THR A 84 13.37 4.10 14.68
CA THR A 84 12.50 5.09 15.35
C THR A 84 11.19 4.51 15.86
N GLY A 85 10.86 3.27 15.44
CA GLY A 85 9.58 2.63 15.70
C GLY A 85 8.50 3.09 14.71
N PRO A 86 7.40 2.34 14.57
CA PRO A 86 6.32 2.72 13.66
C PRO A 86 5.73 4.08 14.06
N PRO A 87 5.42 4.97 13.10
CA PRO A 87 4.68 6.19 13.40
C PRO A 87 3.35 5.81 14.06
N THR A 88 3.08 6.42 15.23
CA THR A 88 1.87 6.21 16.02
C THR A 88 0.69 7.00 15.48
#